data_AF-A0A6P7HCZ2-F1
#
_entry.id   AF-A0A6P7HCZ2-F1
#
_cell.length_a   1.000
_cell.length_b   1.000
_cell.length_c   1.000
_cell.angle_alpha   90.00
_cell.angle_beta   90.00
_cell.angle_gamma   90.00
#
_symmetry.space_group_name_H-M   'P 1'
#
loop_
_entity.id
_entity.type
_entity.pdbx_description
1 polymer ?
#
loop_
_entity_poly.entity_id
_entity_poly.type
_entity_poly.pdbx_seq_one_letter_code
_entity_poly.pdbx_strand_id
1 'polypeptide(L)'
;MKFLLPVCFAMFIAFAIAADSIEDCKCFAEFKPEKEGDNWLCRGIKNHRIYSCGEEQPPLCRCYKNGKETVLDIGETNCVGTTIYDSLHCAPTSEWNQYYSRHPQRRIVN
;
A
#
# COMPACT_ATOMS: atom_id res chain seq x y z
N MET A 1 -0.30 57.84 25.55
CA MET A 1 -0.28 57.66 24.08
C MET A 1 0.54 56.40 23.81
N LYS A 2 -0.11 55.26 23.55
CA LYS A 2 -0.40 54.69 22.22
C LYS A 2 0.87 54.40 21.41
N PHE A 3 1.29 53.13 21.39
CA PHE A 3 1.93 52.40 20.28
C PHE A 3 1.79 50.90 20.65
N LEU A 4 0.64 50.24 20.42
CA LEU A 4 0.25 49.51 19.21
C LEU A 4 1.38 48.67 18.59
N LEU A 5 1.19 47.34 18.66
CA LEU A 5 2.02 46.25 18.11
C LEU A 5 2.43 46.45 16.64
N PRO A 6 3.45 45.70 16.19
CA PRO A 6 3.08 44.66 15.22
C PRO A 6 3.56 43.27 15.62
N VAL A 7 2.57 42.38 15.68
CA VAL A 7 2.70 40.95 15.40
C VAL A 7 3.40 40.82 14.04
N CYS A 8 4.59 40.22 14.01
CA CYS A 8 5.18 39.69 12.78
C CYS A 8 5.75 38.30 13.13
N PHE A 9 5.10 37.22 12.70
CA PHE A 9 5.37 36.52 11.43
C PHE A 9 6.84 36.07 11.37
N ALA A 10 7.22 34.79 11.29
CA ALA A 10 6.51 33.64 10.78
C ALA A 10 7.10 32.36 11.40
N MET A 11 6.22 31.50 11.90
CA MET A 11 6.55 30.10 12.16
C MET A 11 6.67 29.43 10.79
N PHE A 12 7.89 29.38 10.24
CA PHE A 12 8.17 28.58 9.04
C PHE A 12 8.11 27.10 9.43
N ILE A 13 6.91 26.53 9.44
CA ILE A 13 6.75 25.09 9.34
C ILE A 13 7.15 24.75 7.91
N ALA A 14 8.41 24.34 7.73
CA ALA A 14 8.84 23.68 6.52
C ALA A 14 8.12 22.34 6.46
N PHE A 15 6.95 22.33 5.82
CA PHE A 15 6.41 21.09 5.29
C PHE A 15 7.39 20.66 4.21
N ALA A 16 8.28 19.72 4.54
CA ALA A 16 9.01 18.96 3.54
C ALA A 16 7.96 18.19 2.74
N ILE A 17 7.48 18.81 1.67
CA ILE A 17 6.73 18.12 0.64
C ILE A 17 7.76 17.18 0.04
N ALA A 18 7.68 15.90 0.38
CA ALA A 18 8.46 14.87 -0.30
C ALA A 18 7.99 14.90 -1.76
N ALA A 19 8.72 15.62 -2.60
CA ALA A 19 8.57 15.51 -4.04
C ALA A 19 9.12 14.14 -4.40
N ASP A 20 8.24 13.16 -4.62
CA ASP A 20 8.64 11.84 -5.10
C ASP A 20 9.33 12.04 -6.46
N SER A 21 10.66 12.00 -6.45
CA SER A 21 11.46 11.91 -7.65
C SER A 21 11.43 10.45 -8.13
N ILE A 22 11.51 10.21 -9.45
CA ILE A 22 11.54 8.84 -9.99
C ILE A 22 12.69 8.00 -9.40
N GLU A 23 13.77 8.65 -8.96
CA GLU A 23 14.96 8.01 -8.39
C GLU A 23 14.71 7.39 -7.01
N ASP A 24 13.65 7.79 -6.31
CA ASP A 24 13.32 7.30 -4.96
C ASP A 24 12.20 6.26 -4.95
N CYS A 25 11.55 6.00 -6.10
CA CYS A 25 10.39 5.11 -6.11
C CYS A 25 10.74 3.62 -6.09
N LYS A 26 10.81 3.07 -4.87
CA LYS A 26 11.12 1.66 -4.63
C LYS A 26 9.86 0.82 -4.70
N CYS A 27 9.73 0.08 -5.80
CA CYS A 27 8.72 -0.96 -5.97
C CYS A 27 9.31 -2.33 -5.62
N PHE A 28 8.47 -3.23 -5.12
CA PHE A 28 8.86 -4.62 -4.91
C PHE A 28 8.91 -5.40 -6.23
N ALA A 29 9.41 -6.64 -6.18
CA ALA A 29 9.62 -7.48 -7.35
C ALA A 29 8.34 -7.59 -8.20
N GLU A 30 8.50 -7.60 -9.53
CA GLU A 30 7.41 -7.66 -10.54
C GLU A 30 6.52 -6.41 -10.65
N PHE A 31 6.83 -5.34 -9.90
CA PHE A 31 6.15 -4.05 -9.97
C PHE A 31 7.08 -3.00 -10.55
N LYS A 32 6.53 -2.12 -11.38
CA LYS A 32 7.27 -1.04 -12.04
C LYS A 32 6.76 0.31 -11.56
N PRO A 33 7.64 1.30 -11.37
CA PRO A 33 7.22 2.66 -11.10
C PRO A 33 6.47 3.23 -12.32
N GLU A 34 5.32 3.84 -12.07
CA GLU A 34 4.48 4.50 -13.05
C GLU A 34 4.03 5.86 -12.48
N LYS A 35 4.01 6.88 -13.34
CA LYS A 35 3.60 8.23 -12.95
C LYS A 35 2.14 8.46 -13.30
N GLU A 36 1.33 8.84 -12.32
CA GLU A 36 -0.08 9.20 -12.50
C GLU A 36 -0.33 10.59 -11.91
N GLY A 37 -0.42 11.59 -12.80
CA GLY A 37 -0.41 13.01 -12.41
C GLY A 37 0.94 13.40 -11.79
N ASP A 38 0.90 13.93 -10.57
CA ASP A 38 2.08 14.29 -9.79
C ASP A 38 2.59 13.17 -8.87
N ASN A 39 1.89 12.04 -8.82
CA ASN A 39 2.22 10.92 -7.92
C ASN A 39 2.97 9.80 -8.65
N TRP A 40 3.90 9.16 -7.93
CA TRP A 40 4.49 7.90 -8.35
C TRP A 40 3.79 6.73 -7.68
N LEU A 41 3.57 5.67 -8.45
CA LEU A 41 2.90 4.45 -8.02
C LEU A 41 3.69 3.25 -8.49
N CYS A 42 3.53 2.13 -7.81
CA CYS A 42 4.07 0.84 -8.21
C CYS A 42 2.97 0.03 -8.88
N ARG A 43 3.03 -0.15 -10.21
CA ARG A 43 2.09 -0.96 -10.97
C ARG A 43 2.64 -2.36 -11.24
N GLY A 44 1.88 -3.37 -10.86
CA GLY A 44 2.19 -4.78 -11.13
C GLY A 44 2.00 -5.12 -12.60
N ILE A 45 2.91 -5.93 -13.14
CA ILE A 45 2.78 -6.44 -14.53
C ILE A 45 1.56 -7.35 -14.65
N LYS A 46 1.32 -8.19 -13.63
CA LYS A 46 0.13 -9.04 -13.52
C LYS A 46 -1.02 -8.29 -12.84
N ASN A 47 -2.22 -8.44 -13.40
CA ASN A 47 -3.48 -7.90 -12.88
C ASN A 47 -3.50 -6.37 -12.61
N HIS A 48 -2.48 -5.63 -13.08
CA HIS A 48 -2.34 -4.18 -12.99
C HIS A 48 -2.56 -3.57 -11.61
N ARG A 49 -2.23 -4.31 -10.55
CA ARG A 49 -2.37 -3.85 -9.16
C ARG A 49 -1.52 -2.61 -8.90
N ILE A 50 -2.05 -1.70 -8.10
CA ILE A 50 -1.42 -0.41 -7.81
C ILE A 50 -1.04 -0.35 -6.34
N TYR A 51 0.23 -0.10 -6.08
CA TYR A 51 0.79 0.18 -4.76
C TYR A 51 1.33 1.59 -4.65
N SER A 52 1.32 2.14 -3.45
CA SER A 52 2.00 3.41 -3.21
C SER A 52 3.50 3.22 -3.40
N CYS A 53 4.14 4.27 -3.87
CA CYS A 53 5.58 4.32 -3.94
C CYS A 53 6.21 4.06 -2.56
N GLY A 54 7.19 3.14 -2.48
CA GLY A 54 7.88 2.81 -1.23
C GLY A 54 7.03 2.06 -0.20
N GLU A 55 5.86 1.55 -0.57
CA GLU A 55 5.01 0.77 0.34
C GLU A 55 5.68 -0.54 0.78
N GLU A 56 5.43 -0.95 2.03
CA GLU A 56 5.84 -2.26 2.53
C GLU A 56 5.22 -3.37 1.68
N GLN A 57 6.03 -4.36 1.31
CA GLN A 57 5.56 -5.50 0.55
C GLN A 57 4.54 -6.30 1.38
N PRO A 58 3.35 -6.61 0.85
CA PRO A 58 2.37 -7.45 1.55
C PRO A 58 2.90 -8.88 1.73
N PRO A 59 2.40 -9.62 2.74
CA PRO A 59 2.62 -11.07 2.84
C PRO A 59 2.13 -11.80 1.58
N LEU A 60 2.62 -13.01 1.34
CA LEU A 60 2.05 -13.87 0.29
C LEU A 60 0.73 -14.46 0.77
N CYS A 61 -0.32 -14.35 -0.05
CA CYS A 61 -1.63 -14.87 0.31
C CYS A 61 -1.66 -16.38 0.12
N ARG A 62 -1.89 -17.11 1.21
CA ARG A 62 -2.07 -18.56 1.21
C ARG A 62 -3.55 -18.88 1.32
N CYS A 63 -4.05 -19.62 0.35
CA CYS A 63 -5.44 -20.07 0.28
C CYS A 63 -5.48 -21.59 0.35
N TYR A 64 -6.49 -22.12 1.02
CA TYR A 64 -6.66 -23.57 1.18
C TYR A 64 -7.93 -24.03 0.47
N LYS A 65 -7.86 -25.17 -0.18
CA LYS A 65 -9.03 -25.87 -0.75
C LYS A 65 -8.96 -27.33 -0.35
N ASN A 66 -9.91 -27.78 0.46
CA ASN A 66 -9.92 -29.13 1.02
C ASN A 66 -8.57 -29.48 1.68
N GLY A 67 -7.98 -28.53 2.40
CA GLY A 67 -6.67 -28.70 3.07
C GLY A 67 -5.44 -28.62 2.17
N LYS A 68 -5.60 -28.46 0.85
CA LYS A 68 -4.47 -28.21 -0.08
C LYS A 68 -4.15 -26.72 -0.16
N GLU A 69 -2.89 -26.37 0.06
CA GLU A 69 -2.40 -24.99 -0.07
C GLU A 69 -2.26 -24.55 -1.53
N THR A 70 -2.63 -23.31 -1.81
CA THR A 70 -2.30 -22.55 -3.02
C THR A 70 -1.77 -21.19 -2.58
N VAL A 71 -0.55 -20.86 -3.00
CA VAL A 71 0.04 -19.54 -2.77
C VAL A 71 -0.28 -18.67 -3.98
N LEU A 72 -0.90 -17.52 -3.73
CA LEU A 72 -1.26 -16.57 -4.78
C LEU A 72 -0.09 -15.64 -5.11
N ASP A 73 -0.18 -14.99 -6.27
CA ASP A 73 0.80 -14.01 -6.73
C ASP A 73 0.94 -12.83 -5.75
N ILE A 74 2.09 -12.17 -5.78
CA ILE A 74 2.36 -11.00 -4.93
C ILE A 74 1.33 -9.89 -5.18
N GLY A 75 0.79 -9.35 -4.09
CA GLY A 75 -0.28 -8.35 -4.10
C GLY A 75 -1.70 -8.90 -4.19
N GLU A 76 -1.88 -10.22 -4.31
CA GLU A 76 -3.16 -10.86 -4.00
C GLU A 76 -3.39 -10.78 -2.49
N THR A 77 -4.47 -10.12 -2.06
CA THR A 77 -4.74 -9.85 -0.64
C THR A 77 -5.92 -10.64 -0.10
N ASN A 78 -6.47 -11.55 -0.89
CA ASN A 78 -7.62 -12.36 -0.51
C ASN A 78 -7.67 -13.64 -1.36
N CYS A 79 -8.48 -14.60 -0.94
CA CYS A 79 -8.72 -15.86 -1.61
C CYS A 79 -9.98 -15.78 -2.47
N VAL A 80 -10.06 -14.81 -3.39
CA VAL A 80 -11.18 -14.60 -4.30
C VAL A 80 -10.73 -14.90 -5.74
N GLY A 81 -11.55 -15.63 -6.49
CA GLY A 81 -11.28 -15.95 -7.89
C GLY A 81 -12.27 -16.94 -8.49
N THR A 82 -11.90 -17.58 -9.60
CA THR A 82 -12.69 -18.65 -10.24
C THR A 82 -12.68 -19.96 -9.44
N THR A 83 -11.77 -20.09 -8.47
CA THR A 83 -11.67 -21.23 -7.55
C THR A 83 -12.38 -20.90 -6.25
N ILE A 84 -13.23 -21.81 -5.77
CA ILE A 84 -13.82 -21.75 -4.44
C ILE A 84 -12.79 -22.33 -3.44
N TYR A 85 -12.27 -21.46 -2.57
CA TYR A 85 -11.40 -21.79 -1.45
C TYR A 85 -12.21 -21.96 -0.16
N ASP A 86 -11.60 -22.59 0.85
CA ASP A 86 -12.20 -22.87 2.16
C ASP A 86 -12.49 -21.58 2.96
N SER A 87 -11.81 -20.47 2.63
CA SER A 87 -11.95 -19.14 3.23
C SER A 87 -11.73 -18.07 2.17
N LEU A 88 -12.37 -16.91 2.31
CA LEU A 88 -12.11 -15.72 1.50
C LEU A 88 -10.85 -14.96 1.93
N HIS A 89 -10.37 -15.21 3.15
CA HIS A 89 -9.24 -14.50 3.74
C HIS A 89 -7.95 -15.30 3.61
N CYS A 90 -6.86 -14.58 3.35
CA CYS A 90 -5.53 -15.16 3.32
C CYS A 90 -5.09 -15.68 4.70
N ALA A 91 -4.30 -16.76 4.67
CA ALA A 91 -3.60 -17.28 5.83
C ALA A 91 -2.09 -16.95 5.79
N PRO A 92 -1.42 -16.90 6.96
CA PRO A 92 -2.04 -16.88 8.28
C PRO A 92 -2.68 -15.51 8.56
N THR A 93 -3.85 -15.51 9.20
CA THR A 93 -4.62 -14.28 9.45
C THR A 93 -3.84 -13.27 10.30
N SER A 94 -2.93 -13.73 11.16
CA SER A 94 -2.12 -12.86 12.02
C SER A 94 -1.18 -11.95 11.22
N GLU A 95 -0.51 -12.46 10.19
CA GLU A 95 0.41 -11.66 9.36
C GLU A 95 -0.36 -10.61 8.56
N TRP A 96 -1.50 -11.00 8.00
CA TRP A 96 -2.37 -10.11 7.26
C TRP A 96 -3.01 -9.04 8.16
N ASN A 97 -3.43 -9.39 9.37
CA ASN A 97 -3.93 -8.41 10.34
C ASN A 97 -2.86 -7.38 10.72
N GLN A 98 -1.60 -7.79 10.85
CA GLN A 98 -0.49 -6.87 11.10
C GLN A 98 -0.22 -5.96 9.90
N TYR A 99 -0.25 -6.51 8.69
CA TYR A 99 -0.11 -5.70 7.48
C TYR A 99 -1.25 -4.67 7.36
N TYR A 100 -2.51 -5.09 7.56
CA TYR A 100 -3.66 -4.19 7.48
C TYR A 100 -3.73 -3.15 8.60
N SER A 101 -3.10 -3.37 9.76
CA SER A 101 -3.04 -2.34 10.80
C SER A 101 -2.15 -1.16 10.37
N ARG A 102 -1.14 -1.41 9.53
CA ARG A 102 -0.27 -0.38 8.93
C ARG A 102 -0.80 0.15 7.59
N HIS A 103 -1.52 -0.69 6.85
CA HIS A 103 -2.09 -0.39 5.54
C HIS A 103 -3.62 -0.63 5.53
N PRO A 104 -4.41 0.11 6.32
CA PRO A 104 -5.85 -0.13 6.47
C PRO A 104 -6.63 -0.01 5.15
N GLN A 105 -6.18 0.84 4.23
CA GLN A 105 -6.74 0.99 2.89
C GLN A 105 -6.63 -0.27 2.02
N ARG A 106 -5.77 -1.22 2.39
CA ARG A 106 -5.58 -2.50 1.67
C ARG A 106 -6.56 -3.57 2.11
N ARG A 107 -7.25 -3.36 3.23
CA ARG A 107 -8.22 -4.32 3.75
C ARG A 107 -9.51 -4.21 2.94
N ILE A 108 -9.89 -5.30 2.30
CA ILE A 108 -11.23 -5.39 1.71
C ILE A 108 -12.22 -5.54 2.85
N VAL A 109 -13.13 -4.57 2.96
CA VAL A 109 -14.27 -4.63 3.86
C VAL A 109 -15.41 -5.23 3.05
N ASN A 110 -15.85 -6.44 3.42
CA ASN A 110 -17.10 -7.01 2.91
C ASN A 110 -18.29 -6.29 3.55
#